data_AF-A0A179FGX6-F1
#
_entry.id   AF-A0A179FGX6-F1
#
_cell.length_a   1.000
_cell.length_b   1.000
_cell.length_c   1.000
_cell.angle_alpha   90.00
_cell.angle_beta   90.00
_cell.angle_gamma   90.00
#
_symmetry.space_group_name_H-M   'P 1'
#
loop_
_entity.id
_entity.type
_entity.pdbx_description
1 polymer ?
#
loop_
_entity_poly.entity_id
_entity_poly.type
_entity_poly.pdbx_seq_one_letter_code
_entity_poly.pdbx_strand_id
1 'polypeptide(L)'
;MMDDYVSESDSDYTSYWRDWFISSRGNEYFCEIDEEYLTDRFNLTGLNTEVQYYQYALDLVTDVFDLDCDDEMRETIEKSARHLYGLVHARYIVTTRGLGKMLDKYKKAEFGKCPRVNCHSHPLLPMGLSDIPNLKPVKLFCARCEDIYNPKSSRHATIDGAYFGTSFHNIIFQVYPALIPSKSVERYVPRVYGFKVHASAALVRWQCVRRDEMRRRLRKLEIESGFGGEDEDDDEEEEEEFEGVDGRLMPMG
;
A
#
# COMPACT_ATOMS: atom_id res chain seq x y z
N MET A 1 -57.53 17.59 -21.30
CA MET A 1 -56.19 17.32 -21.84
C MET A 1 -55.30 17.17 -20.62
N MET A 2 -54.78 15.97 -20.42
CA MET A 2 -53.98 15.61 -19.24
C MET A 2 -52.55 15.99 -19.61
N ASP A 3 -52.01 17.02 -18.99
CA ASP A 3 -50.61 17.40 -19.14
C ASP A 3 -49.77 16.33 -18.41
N ASP A 4 -49.25 15.37 -19.18
CA ASP A 4 -48.18 14.49 -18.74
C ASP A 4 -46.96 15.36 -18.46
N TYR A 5 -46.75 15.66 -17.18
CA TYR A 5 -45.50 16.22 -16.67
C TYR A 5 -44.43 15.15 -16.89
N VAL A 6 -43.76 15.21 -18.04
CA VAL A 6 -42.52 14.49 -18.28
C VAL A 6 -41.54 14.99 -17.23
N SER A 7 -41.37 14.18 -16.19
CA SER A 7 -40.25 14.29 -15.27
C SER A 7 -39.00 14.12 -16.11
N GLU A 8 -38.40 15.23 -16.54
CA GLU A 8 -36.99 15.29 -16.92
C GLU A 8 -36.18 14.98 -15.65
N SER A 9 -36.13 13.69 -15.28
CA SER A 9 -34.96 13.16 -14.61
C SER A 9 -33.92 12.92 -15.69
N ASP A 10 -33.44 14.01 -16.29
CA ASP A 10 -32.20 13.93 -17.04
C ASP A 10 -31.13 13.71 -15.97
N SER A 11 -30.62 12.49 -15.94
CA SER A 11 -29.57 12.10 -15.02
C SER A 11 -28.39 13.03 -15.24
N ASP A 12 -27.95 13.74 -14.20
CA ASP A 12 -26.65 14.43 -14.06
C ASP A 12 -25.47 13.43 -14.14
N TYR A 13 -25.53 12.51 -15.11
CA TYR A 13 -24.50 11.55 -15.47
C TYR A 13 -23.69 12.11 -16.64
N THR A 14 -23.39 13.42 -16.62
CA THR A 14 -22.22 13.91 -17.35
C THR A 14 -21.02 13.29 -16.67
N SER A 15 -20.50 12.21 -17.24
CA SER A 15 -19.32 11.53 -16.74
C SER A 15 -18.15 12.53 -16.80
N TYR A 16 -17.87 13.19 -15.67
CA TYR A 16 -16.73 14.09 -15.52
C TYR A 16 -15.44 13.35 -15.88
N TRP A 17 -14.43 14.03 -16.42
CA TRP A 17 -13.15 13.44 -16.81
C TRP A 17 -12.54 12.60 -15.67
N ARG A 18 -12.74 13.04 -14.43
CA ARG A 18 -12.29 12.36 -13.20
C ARG A 18 -12.93 10.97 -13.04
N ASP A 19 -14.23 10.86 -13.22
CA ASP A 19 -14.97 9.59 -13.11
C ASP A 19 -14.55 8.61 -14.20
N TRP A 20 -14.39 9.12 -15.42
CA TRP A 20 -13.83 8.34 -16.52
C TRP A 20 -12.41 7.85 -16.22
N PHE A 21 -11.55 8.73 -15.68
CA PHE A 21 -10.17 8.37 -15.34
C PHE A 21 -10.11 7.29 -14.25
N ILE A 22 -10.92 7.39 -13.19
CA ILE A 22 -10.89 6.43 -12.08
C ILE A 22 -11.52 5.09 -12.47
N SER A 23 -12.55 5.11 -13.32
CA SER A 23 -13.17 3.88 -13.86
C SER A 23 -12.35 3.22 -14.96
N SER A 24 -11.35 3.92 -15.51
CA SER A 24 -10.46 3.37 -16.52
C SER A 24 -9.63 2.20 -15.98
N ARG A 25 -9.48 1.18 -16.83
CA ARG A 25 -8.75 -0.04 -16.50
C ARG A 25 -7.30 0.27 -16.12
N GLY A 26 -6.88 -0.15 -14.93
CA GLY A 26 -5.54 0.11 -14.40
C GLY A 26 -5.50 1.22 -13.36
N ASN A 27 -6.57 2.01 -13.19
CA ASN A 27 -6.62 3.13 -12.24
C ASN A 27 -7.40 2.81 -10.96
N GLU A 28 -7.59 1.53 -10.65
CA GLU A 28 -8.39 1.10 -9.49
C GLU A 28 -7.81 1.55 -8.14
N TYR A 29 -6.53 1.92 -8.10
CA TYR A 29 -5.86 2.40 -6.89
C TYR A 29 -6.10 3.89 -6.60
N PHE A 30 -6.52 4.67 -7.59
CA PHE A 30 -6.81 6.08 -7.37
C PHE A 30 -8.12 6.25 -6.58
N CYS A 31 -8.17 7.32 -5.79
CA CYS A 31 -9.41 7.86 -5.28
C CYS A 31 -9.81 9.11 -6.05
N GLU A 32 -11.08 9.47 -5.92
CA GLU A 32 -11.62 10.70 -6.49
C GLU A 32 -11.14 11.90 -5.67
N ILE A 33 -10.51 12.86 -6.34
CA ILE A 33 -10.10 14.14 -5.76
C ILE A 33 -11.29 15.09 -5.79
N ASP A 34 -11.58 15.74 -4.66
CA ASP A 34 -12.65 16.72 -4.57
C ASP A 34 -12.38 17.91 -5.51
N GLU A 35 -13.42 18.41 -6.17
CA GLU A 35 -13.31 19.56 -7.08
C GLU A 35 -12.85 20.84 -6.36
N GLU A 36 -13.27 21.02 -5.10
CA GLU A 36 -12.79 22.10 -4.23
C GLU A 36 -11.26 22.06 -4.04
N TYR A 37 -10.67 20.86 -4.02
CA TYR A 37 -9.22 20.71 -3.85
C TYR A 37 -8.46 21.07 -5.14
N LEU A 38 -9.03 20.73 -6.29
CA LEU A 38 -8.46 21.03 -7.62
C LEU A 38 -8.59 22.51 -8.00
N THR A 39 -9.63 23.19 -7.52
CA THR A 39 -9.86 24.62 -7.81
C THR A 39 -9.01 25.55 -6.93
N ASP A 40 -8.55 25.08 -5.77
CA ASP A 40 -7.65 25.83 -4.89
C ASP A 40 -6.19 25.81 -5.40
N ARG A 41 -5.76 26.97 -5.91
CA ARG A 41 -4.41 27.19 -6.45
C ARG A 41 -3.30 26.91 -5.44
N PHE A 42 -3.56 27.06 -4.13
CA PHE A 42 -2.54 26.81 -3.12
C PHE A 42 -2.09 25.35 -3.10
N ASN A 43 -3.03 24.42 -3.27
CA ASN A 43 -2.75 22.97 -3.29
C ASN A 43 -1.92 22.54 -4.51
N LEU A 44 -2.01 23.31 -5.60
CA LEU A 44 -1.34 23.04 -6.88
C LEU A 44 0.02 23.74 -7.04
N THR A 45 0.48 24.46 -6.01
CA THR A 45 1.72 25.23 -6.04
C THR A 45 2.92 24.36 -6.48
N GLY A 46 3.68 24.83 -7.47
CA GLY A 46 4.89 24.17 -8.00
C GLY A 46 4.64 23.11 -9.08
N LEU A 47 3.39 22.65 -9.28
CA LEU A 47 3.09 21.65 -10.31
C LEU A 47 3.19 22.21 -11.74
N ASN A 48 3.05 23.53 -11.88
CA ASN A 48 3.19 24.23 -13.14
C ASN A 48 4.58 24.12 -13.78
N THR A 49 5.63 23.84 -12.99
CA THR A 49 6.98 23.62 -13.51
C THR A 49 7.26 22.16 -13.87
N GLU A 50 6.48 21.23 -13.33
CA GLU A 50 6.65 19.79 -13.56
C GLU A 50 5.79 19.29 -14.73
N VAL A 51 4.62 19.88 -14.94
CA VAL A 51 3.65 19.44 -15.95
C VAL A 51 3.70 20.32 -17.20
N GLN A 52 3.87 19.70 -18.37
CA GLN A 52 3.78 20.37 -19.67
C GLN A 52 2.31 20.72 -19.98
N TYR A 53 2.06 21.87 -20.60
CA TYR A 53 0.70 22.31 -20.92
C TYR A 53 -0.22 22.38 -19.69
N TYR A 54 0.33 22.76 -18.54
CA TYR A 54 -0.35 22.73 -17.23
C TYR A 54 -1.77 23.32 -17.24
N GLN A 55 -1.97 24.50 -17.86
CA GLN A 55 -3.29 25.13 -17.89
C GLN A 55 -4.31 24.26 -18.65
N TYR A 56 -3.95 23.79 -19.85
CA TYR A 56 -4.81 22.91 -20.65
C TYR A 56 -5.08 21.57 -19.97
N ALA A 57 -4.07 21.02 -19.29
CA ALA A 57 -4.21 19.81 -18.50
C ALA A 57 -5.19 20.01 -17.32
N LEU A 58 -5.10 21.15 -16.63
CA LEU A 58 -6.00 21.49 -15.54
C LEU A 58 -7.42 21.69 -16.04
N ASP A 59 -7.60 22.47 -17.11
CA ASP A 59 -8.90 22.73 -17.74
C ASP A 59 -9.58 21.41 -18.16
N LEU A 60 -8.81 20.43 -18.64
CA LEU A 60 -9.32 19.09 -18.99
C LEU A 60 -9.76 18.29 -17.77
N VAL A 61 -8.98 18.31 -16.67
CA VAL A 61 -9.33 17.60 -15.42
C VAL A 61 -10.55 18.21 -14.72
N THR A 62 -10.80 19.51 -14.92
CA THR A 62 -11.96 20.22 -14.39
C THR A 62 -13.13 20.32 -15.37
N ASP A 63 -13.08 19.63 -16.52
CA ASP A 63 -14.12 19.63 -17.56
C ASP A 63 -14.48 21.04 -18.11
N VAL A 64 -13.51 21.97 -18.13
CA VAL A 64 -13.62 23.34 -18.71
C VAL A 64 -12.85 23.45 -20.04
N PHE A 65 -12.34 22.33 -20.55
CA PHE A 65 -11.52 22.30 -21.76
C PHE A 65 -12.38 22.46 -23.03
N ASP A 66 -12.25 23.62 -23.69
CA ASP A 66 -13.02 24.02 -24.88
C ASP A 66 -12.11 24.27 -26.10
N LEU A 67 -10.95 23.61 -26.17
CA LEU A 67 -9.96 23.88 -27.21
C LEU A 67 -10.03 22.83 -28.34
N ASP A 68 -10.48 23.29 -29.50
CA ASP A 68 -10.40 22.53 -30.76
C ASP A 68 -8.93 22.43 -31.19
N CYS A 69 -8.33 21.27 -30.97
CA CYS A 69 -6.94 20.97 -31.33
C CYS A 69 -6.87 19.67 -32.12
N ASP A 70 -5.81 19.51 -32.91
CA ASP A 70 -5.55 18.28 -33.66
C ASP A 70 -5.37 17.08 -32.70
N ASP A 71 -5.69 15.87 -33.18
CA ASP A 71 -5.70 14.65 -32.36
C ASP A 71 -4.37 14.39 -31.63
N GLU A 72 -3.23 14.71 -32.26
CA GLU A 72 -1.89 14.52 -31.68
C GLU A 72 -1.62 15.48 -30.50
N MET A 73 -2.10 16.72 -30.61
CA MET A 73 -2.01 17.69 -29.53
C MET A 73 -2.93 17.30 -28.39
N ARG A 74 -4.15 16.83 -28.70
CA ARG A 74 -5.10 16.33 -27.69
C ARG A 74 -4.53 15.16 -26.90
N GLU A 75 -3.91 14.18 -27.55
CA GLU A 75 -3.28 13.03 -26.88
C GLU A 75 -2.15 13.49 -25.92
N THR A 76 -1.39 14.51 -26.32
CA THR A 76 -0.33 15.09 -25.49
C THR A 76 -0.89 15.79 -24.25
N ILE A 77 -1.97 16.57 -24.42
CA ILE A 77 -2.68 17.22 -23.29
C ILE A 77 -3.27 16.17 -22.35
N GLU A 78 -3.86 15.10 -22.88
CA GLU A 78 -4.37 14.00 -22.05
C GLU A 78 -3.26 13.31 -21.24
N LYS A 79 -2.07 13.09 -21.82
CA LYS A 79 -0.91 12.55 -21.09
C LYS A 79 -0.51 13.48 -19.95
N SER A 80 -0.44 14.78 -20.21
CA SER A 80 -0.19 15.80 -19.18
C SER A 80 -1.28 15.84 -18.11
N ALA A 81 -2.55 15.69 -18.47
CA ALA A 81 -3.67 15.66 -17.53
C ALA A 81 -3.62 14.45 -16.61
N ARG A 82 -3.34 13.25 -17.14
CA ARG A 82 -3.12 12.04 -16.32
C ARG A 82 -1.94 12.22 -15.36
N HIS A 83 -0.86 12.85 -15.83
CA HIS A 83 0.31 13.13 -15.01
C HIS A 83 0.01 14.13 -13.89
N LEU A 84 -0.67 15.25 -14.23
CA LEU A 84 -1.11 16.26 -13.27
C LEU A 84 -2.01 15.64 -12.20
N TYR A 85 -3.05 14.90 -12.62
CA TYR A 85 -3.97 14.25 -11.69
C TYR A 85 -3.23 13.32 -10.72
N GLY A 86 -2.25 12.55 -11.21
CA GLY A 86 -1.41 11.71 -10.37
C GLY A 86 -0.59 12.48 -9.33
N LEU A 87 0.02 13.61 -9.70
CA LEU A 87 0.77 14.46 -8.78
C LEU A 87 -0.12 15.11 -7.72
N VAL A 88 -1.31 15.58 -8.12
CA VAL A 88 -2.30 16.12 -7.18
C VAL A 88 -2.81 15.03 -6.27
N HIS A 89 -3.04 13.82 -6.78
CA HIS A 89 -3.48 12.67 -5.99
C HIS A 89 -2.50 12.37 -4.85
N ALA A 90 -1.18 12.39 -5.11
CA ALA A 90 -0.16 12.16 -4.08
C ALA A 90 -0.27 13.16 -2.92
N ARG A 91 -0.59 14.43 -3.21
CA ARG A 91 -0.83 15.47 -2.19
C ARG A 91 -2.16 15.28 -1.49
N TYR A 92 -3.20 14.93 -2.25
CA TYR A 92 -4.56 14.80 -1.77
C TYR A 92 -4.73 13.66 -0.76
N ILE A 93 -4.16 12.49 -1.01
CA ILE A 93 -4.33 11.30 -0.15
C ILE A 93 -3.68 11.42 1.23
N VAL A 94 -2.88 12.45 1.46
CA VAL A 94 -2.31 12.79 2.78
C VAL A 94 -3.24 13.71 3.59
N THR A 95 -4.21 14.35 2.94
CA THR A 95 -5.23 15.19 3.62
C THR A 95 -6.26 14.34 4.35
N THR A 96 -6.99 14.91 5.31
CA THR A 96 -8.04 14.20 6.06
C THR A 96 -9.15 13.66 5.15
N ARG A 97 -9.57 14.42 4.12
CA ARG A 97 -10.57 13.99 3.15
C ARG A 97 -10.06 12.84 2.27
N GLY A 98 -8.85 12.98 1.73
CA GLY A 98 -8.22 11.94 0.89
C GLY A 98 -7.94 10.64 1.66
N LEU A 99 -7.45 10.74 2.90
CA LEU A 99 -7.27 9.60 3.81
C LEU A 99 -8.57 8.84 4.04
N GLY A 100 -9.69 9.55 4.25
CA GLY A 100 -11.01 8.95 4.40
C GLY A 100 -11.42 8.11 3.17
N LYS A 101 -11.29 8.68 1.96
CA LYS A 101 -11.61 7.96 0.72
C LYS A 101 -10.71 6.74 0.51
N MET A 102 -9.41 6.86 0.78
CA MET A 102 -8.48 5.74 0.66
C MET A 102 -8.72 4.65 1.72
N LEU A 103 -9.14 5.05 2.92
CA LEU A 103 -9.50 4.12 3.99
C LEU A 103 -10.69 3.25 3.59
N ASP A 104 -11.70 3.80 2.93
CA ASP A 104 -12.86 3.03 2.48
C ASP A 104 -12.46 1.99 1.42
N LYS A 105 -11.56 2.34 0.50
CA LYS A 105 -10.97 1.39 -0.46
C LYS A 105 -10.11 0.32 0.24
N TYR A 106 -9.37 0.70 1.28
CA TYR A 106 -8.56 -0.22 2.07
C TYR A 106 -9.41 -1.26 2.80
N LYS A 107 -10.51 -0.84 3.45
CA LYS A 107 -11.47 -1.74 4.12
C LYS A 107 -12.10 -2.75 3.15
N LYS A 108 -12.36 -2.32 1.92
CA LYS A 108 -12.86 -3.18 0.83
C LYS A 108 -11.78 -4.07 0.19
N ALA A 109 -10.52 -3.90 0.58
CA ALA A 109 -9.35 -4.59 0.01
C ALA A 109 -9.20 -4.39 -1.52
N GLU A 110 -9.59 -3.23 -2.04
CA GLU A 110 -9.53 -2.92 -3.49
C GLU A 110 -8.09 -2.86 -4.02
N PHE A 111 -7.12 -2.49 -3.17
CA PHE A 111 -5.70 -2.45 -3.53
C PHE A 111 -5.09 -3.85 -3.71
N GLY A 112 -5.76 -4.88 -3.21
CA GLY A 112 -5.31 -6.25 -3.20
C GLY A 112 -4.95 -6.75 -1.80
N LYS A 113 -4.46 -7.99 -1.76
CA LYS A 113 -4.19 -8.73 -0.52
C LYS A 113 -2.75 -9.26 -0.52
N CYS A 114 -2.16 -9.30 0.67
CA CYS A 114 -0.78 -9.74 0.88
C CYS A 114 -0.53 -11.13 0.28
N PRO A 115 0.56 -11.31 -0.51
CA PRO A 115 0.88 -12.61 -1.08
C PRO A 115 1.46 -13.59 -0.05
N ARG A 116 1.94 -13.13 1.12
CA ARG A 116 2.40 -14.02 2.19
C ARG A 116 1.24 -14.80 2.79
N VAL A 117 1.39 -16.12 2.84
CA VAL A 117 0.40 -17.05 3.42
C VAL A 117 0.12 -16.73 4.90
N ASN A 118 1.17 -16.47 5.68
CA ASN A 118 1.05 -16.16 7.12
C ASN A 118 0.43 -14.79 7.41
N CYS A 119 0.18 -13.97 6.39
CA CYS A 119 -0.58 -12.74 6.53
C CYS A 119 -2.09 -12.94 6.37
N HIS A 120 -2.56 -14.16 6.12
CA HIS A 120 -3.99 -14.53 5.94
C HIS A 120 -4.75 -13.56 5.03
N SER A 121 -4.16 -13.20 3.89
CA SER A 121 -4.76 -12.29 2.91
C SER A 121 -5.10 -10.89 3.46
N HIS A 122 -4.27 -10.37 4.36
CA HIS A 122 -4.40 -9.00 4.87
C HIS A 122 -4.40 -7.96 3.72
N PRO A 123 -5.28 -6.93 3.75
CA PRO A 123 -5.32 -5.89 2.75
C PRO A 123 -3.99 -5.13 2.63
N LEU A 124 -3.75 -4.58 1.46
CA LEU A 124 -2.53 -3.82 1.15
C LEU A 124 -2.85 -2.34 0.94
N LEU A 125 -1.83 -1.50 1.02
CA LEU A 125 -1.92 -0.08 0.67
C LEU A 125 -0.95 0.25 -0.47
N PRO A 126 -1.32 1.10 -1.43
CA PRO A 126 -0.40 1.57 -2.45
C PRO A 126 0.64 2.52 -1.84
N MET A 127 1.86 2.48 -2.38
CA MET A 127 2.93 3.41 -2.03
C MET A 127 3.93 3.58 -3.18
N GLY A 128 4.62 4.71 -3.21
CA GLY A 128 5.77 4.95 -4.07
C GLY A 128 7.09 4.64 -3.35
N LEU A 129 8.07 4.12 -4.09
CA LEU A 129 9.46 4.00 -3.58
C LEU A 129 10.25 5.31 -3.72
N SER A 130 9.73 6.26 -4.50
CA SER A 130 10.26 7.60 -4.69
C SER A 130 9.10 8.55 -4.96
N ASP A 131 9.26 9.80 -4.57
CA ASP A 131 8.31 10.88 -4.86
C ASP A 131 8.63 11.57 -6.21
N ILE A 132 9.76 11.23 -6.84
CA ILE A 132 10.14 11.77 -8.15
C ILE A 132 9.45 10.93 -9.25
N PRO A 133 8.71 11.57 -10.17
CA PRO A 133 8.00 10.87 -11.23
C PRO A 133 8.92 10.11 -12.21
N ASN A 134 8.35 9.12 -12.88
CA ASN A 134 8.94 8.27 -13.92
C ASN A 134 10.16 7.45 -13.46
N LEU A 135 10.41 7.32 -12.16
CA LEU A 135 11.51 6.50 -11.63
C LEU A 135 11.12 5.05 -11.37
N LYS A 136 10.07 4.84 -10.58
CA LYS A 136 9.66 3.51 -10.13
C LYS A 136 8.13 3.41 -10.09
N PRO A 137 7.58 2.26 -10.51
CA PRO A 137 6.14 2.06 -10.46
C PRO A 137 5.65 1.85 -9.02
N VAL A 138 4.34 1.96 -8.85
CA VAL A 138 3.66 1.75 -7.56
C VAL A 138 3.97 0.37 -6.97
N LYS A 139 4.11 0.35 -5.64
CA LYS A 139 4.26 -0.86 -4.83
C LYS A 139 3.13 -0.94 -3.81
N LEU A 140 3.01 -2.09 -3.18
CA LEU A 140 1.99 -2.37 -2.19
C LEU A 140 2.63 -2.68 -0.84
N PHE A 141 2.30 -1.90 0.18
CA PHE A 141 2.73 -2.11 1.55
C PHE A 141 1.73 -2.97 2.32
N CYS A 142 2.23 -3.91 3.12
CA CYS A 142 1.42 -4.72 4.02
C CYS A 142 1.67 -4.34 5.48
N ALA A 143 0.65 -3.85 6.18
CA ALA A 143 0.78 -3.50 7.59
C ALA A 143 1.02 -4.71 8.51
N ARG A 144 0.69 -5.93 8.09
CA ARG A 144 0.87 -7.13 8.94
C ARG A 144 2.29 -7.70 8.95
N CYS A 145 2.97 -7.67 7.80
CA CYS A 145 4.36 -8.15 7.70
C CYS A 145 5.38 -7.04 7.48
N GLU A 146 4.93 -5.79 7.33
CA GLU A 146 5.76 -4.59 7.18
C GLU A 146 6.73 -4.67 5.99
N ASP A 147 6.27 -5.34 4.93
CA ASP A 147 7.07 -5.63 3.75
C ASP A 147 6.36 -5.09 2.49
N ILE A 148 7.15 -4.86 1.45
CA ILE A 148 6.73 -4.21 0.21
C ILE A 148 6.61 -5.25 -0.90
N TYR A 149 5.51 -5.18 -1.64
CA TYR A 149 5.17 -6.14 -2.70
C TYR A 149 4.94 -5.46 -4.04
N ASN A 150 5.15 -6.23 -5.11
CA ASN A 150 4.72 -5.83 -6.45
C ASN A 150 3.21 -6.09 -6.61
N PRO A 151 2.48 -5.21 -7.32
CA PRO A 151 1.12 -5.51 -7.75
C PRO A 151 1.06 -6.82 -8.54
N LYS A 152 0.04 -7.66 -8.29
CA LYS A 152 -0.12 -8.95 -8.99
C LYS A 152 -0.42 -8.80 -10.48
N SER A 153 -1.14 -7.74 -10.85
CA SER A 153 -1.55 -7.50 -12.23
C SER A 153 -0.56 -6.56 -12.91
N SER A 154 -0.14 -6.91 -14.14
CA SER A 154 0.76 -6.08 -14.94
C SER A 154 0.19 -4.71 -15.26
N ARG A 155 -1.15 -4.57 -15.32
CA ARG A 155 -1.84 -3.29 -15.54
C ARG A 155 -1.58 -2.26 -14.44
N HIS A 156 -1.32 -2.71 -13.22
CA HIS A 156 -1.00 -1.84 -12.09
C HIS A 156 0.49 -1.53 -12.00
N ALA A 157 1.33 -2.33 -12.68
CA ALA A 157 2.78 -2.12 -12.71
C ALA A 157 3.20 -0.96 -13.62
N THR A 158 2.31 -0.43 -14.45
CA THR A 158 2.55 0.75 -15.29
C THR A 158 2.24 2.07 -14.57
N ILE A 159 1.55 2.02 -13.43
CA ILE A 159 1.24 3.22 -12.65
C ILE A 159 2.50 3.70 -11.95
N ASP A 160 2.76 5.00 -12.02
CA ASP A 160 3.87 5.63 -11.31
C ASP A 160 3.64 5.59 -9.79
N GLY A 161 4.68 5.22 -9.03
CA GLY A 161 4.64 5.22 -7.58
C GLY A 161 4.60 6.64 -7.00
N ALA A 162 5.13 7.63 -7.72
CA ALA A 162 5.14 9.02 -7.27
C ALA A 162 3.72 9.56 -7.00
N TYR A 163 2.70 9.04 -7.71
CA TYR A 163 1.30 9.44 -7.55
C TYR A 163 0.65 9.00 -6.23
N PHE A 164 1.32 8.15 -5.45
CA PHE A 164 0.91 7.75 -4.10
C PHE A 164 1.88 8.27 -3.04
N GLY A 165 3.07 8.67 -3.45
CA GLY A 165 4.13 9.13 -2.55
C GLY A 165 4.70 8.03 -1.64
N THR A 166 5.83 8.36 -1.02
CA THR A 166 6.57 7.48 -0.11
C THR A 166 5.95 7.41 1.29
N SER A 167 5.16 8.42 1.67
CA SER A 167 4.75 8.62 3.06
C SER A 167 3.30 8.22 3.37
N PHE A 168 2.42 8.16 2.36
CA PHE A 168 0.99 7.92 2.53
C PHE A 168 0.67 6.69 3.41
N HIS A 169 1.32 5.55 3.14
CA HIS A 169 1.08 4.31 3.87
C HIS A 169 1.43 4.41 5.37
N ASN A 170 2.34 5.29 5.78
CA ASN A 170 2.67 5.51 7.19
C ASN A 170 1.70 6.51 7.83
N ILE A 171 1.35 7.57 7.11
CA ILE A 171 0.47 8.63 7.61
C ILE A 171 -0.93 8.07 7.94
N ILE A 172 -1.46 7.17 7.11
CA ILE A 172 -2.77 6.58 7.38
C ILE A 172 -2.80 5.79 8.70
N PHE A 173 -1.72 5.11 9.08
CA PHE A 173 -1.64 4.40 10.36
C PHE A 173 -1.36 5.33 11.54
N GLN A 174 -0.71 6.47 11.31
CA GLN A 174 -0.57 7.50 12.33
C GLN A 174 -1.92 8.16 12.66
N VAL A 175 -2.75 8.40 11.65
CA VAL A 175 -4.09 8.99 11.83
C VAL A 175 -5.10 7.95 12.33
N TYR A 176 -4.98 6.69 11.89
CA TYR A 176 -5.85 5.58 12.29
C TYR A 176 -5.06 4.42 12.92
N PRO A 177 -4.55 4.55 14.17
CA PRO A 177 -3.75 3.51 14.82
C PRO A 177 -4.50 2.19 15.01
N ALA A 178 -5.82 2.24 15.16
CA ALA A 178 -6.68 1.06 15.34
C ALA A 178 -6.69 0.10 14.12
N LEU A 179 -6.17 0.52 12.97
CA LEU A 179 -6.07 -0.32 11.77
C LEU A 179 -4.78 -1.14 11.72
N ILE A 180 -3.84 -0.88 12.62
CA ILE A 180 -2.58 -1.62 12.67
C ILE A 180 -2.91 -3.04 13.17
N PRO A 181 -2.71 -4.08 12.34
CA PRO A 181 -2.98 -5.45 12.76
C PRO A 181 -1.96 -5.88 13.82
N SER A 182 -2.37 -6.80 14.70
CA SER A 182 -1.42 -7.54 15.53
C SER A 182 -0.43 -8.26 14.62
N LYS A 183 0.86 -8.05 14.88
CA LYS A 183 1.90 -8.63 14.05
C LYS A 183 2.04 -10.10 14.43
N SER A 184 2.24 -10.99 13.45
CA SER A 184 2.43 -12.42 13.72
C SER A 184 3.92 -12.79 13.72
N VAL A 185 4.29 -13.62 14.69
CA VAL A 185 5.66 -14.13 14.87
C VAL A 185 5.89 -15.40 14.04
N GLU A 186 4.80 -16.06 13.64
CA GLU A 186 4.81 -17.33 12.95
C GLU A 186 5.52 -17.26 11.59
N ARG A 187 6.48 -18.16 11.39
CA ARG A 187 7.21 -18.34 10.13
C ARG A 187 6.97 -19.74 9.58
N TYR A 188 7.05 -19.88 8.26
CA TYR A 188 7.00 -21.18 7.62
C TYR A 188 8.16 -22.06 8.08
N VAL A 189 7.84 -23.25 8.62
CA VAL A 189 8.83 -24.24 9.05
C VAL A 189 8.89 -25.35 7.99
N PRO A 190 9.98 -25.45 7.20
CA PRO A 190 10.11 -26.49 6.19
C PRO A 190 10.22 -27.87 6.85
N ARG A 191 9.37 -28.81 6.42
CA ARG A 191 9.34 -30.20 6.92
C ARG A 191 9.40 -31.19 5.77
N VAL A 192 10.16 -32.28 5.95
CA VAL A 192 10.26 -33.42 5.04
C VAL A 192 9.82 -34.66 5.81
N TYR A 193 8.74 -35.32 5.37
CA TYR A 193 8.08 -36.42 6.10
C TYR A 193 7.77 -36.11 7.58
N GLY A 194 7.43 -34.85 7.88
CA GLY A 194 7.15 -34.39 9.25
C GLY A 194 8.38 -33.88 10.03
N PHE A 195 9.60 -34.22 9.59
CA PHE A 195 10.84 -33.79 10.23
C PHE A 195 11.28 -32.40 9.75
N LYS A 196 11.72 -31.55 10.68
CA LYS A 196 12.29 -30.23 10.36
C LYS A 196 13.63 -30.40 9.62
N VAL A 197 13.86 -29.63 8.55
CA VAL A 197 15.12 -29.70 7.77
C VAL A 197 16.29 -29.12 8.57
N HIS A 198 17.39 -29.87 8.75
CA HIS A 198 18.49 -29.53 9.67
C HIS A 198 19.11 -28.13 9.46
N ALA A 199 19.49 -27.78 8.22
CA ALA A 199 20.14 -26.50 7.93
C ALA A 199 19.18 -25.29 8.05
N SER A 200 17.97 -25.42 7.49
CA SER A 200 16.94 -24.39 7.62
C SER A 200 16.49 -24.23 9.08
N ALA A 201 16.39 -25.33 9.83
CA ALA A 201 16.07 -25.30 11.25
C ALA A 201 17.18 -24.64 12.08
N ALA A 202 18.46 -24.84 11.74
CA ALA A 202 19.56 -24.14 12.40
C ALA A 202 19.50 -22.63 12.18
N LEU A 203 19.25 -22.18 10.93
CA LEU A 203 19.08 -20.75 10.63
C LEU A 203 17.85 -20.17 11.33
N VAL A 204 16.72 -20.87 11.31
CA VAL A 204 15.49 -20.42 11.98
C VAL A 204 15.71 -20.32 13.49
N ARG A 205 16.35 -21.31 14.13
CA ARG A 205 16.71 -21.23 15.56
C ARG A 205 17.59 -20.02 15.86
N TRP A 206 18.63 -19.79 15.05
CA TRP A 206 19.50 -18.62 15.22
C TRP A 206 18.74 -17.29 15.06
N GLN A 207 17.85 -17.19 14.08
CA GLN A 207 17.01 -15.99 13.87
C GLN A 207 16.02 -15.78 15.03
N CYS A 208 15.44 -16.86 15.58
CA CYS A 208 14.58 -16.79 16.76
C CYS A 208 15.38 -16.27 17.97
N VAL A 209 16.55 -16.84 18.25
CA VAL A 209 17.43 -16.37 19.35
C VAL A 209 17.75 -14.89 19.23
N ARG A 210 18.14 -14.43 18.03
CA ARG A 210 18.46 -13.02 17.74
C ARG A 210 17.25 -12.09 17.97
N ARG A 211 16.05 -12.55 17.57
CA ARG A 211 14.79 -11.85 17.77
C ARG A 211 14.46 -11.76 19.25
N ASP A 212 14.62 -12.84 20.00
CA ASP A 212 14.26 -12.90 21.41
C ASP A 212 15.23 -12.05 22.27
N GLU A 213 16.51 -11.98 21.89
CA GLU A 213 17.48 -11.03 22.44
C GLU A 213 17.05 -9.58 22.22
N MET A 214 16.63 -9.23 21.00
CA MET A 214 16.14 -7.88 20.68
C MET A 214 14.85 -7.55 21.45
N ARG A 215 13.94 -8.52 21.59
CA ARG A 215 12.71 -8.38 22.40
C ARG A 215 13.02 -8.09 23.86
N ARG A 216 13.94 -8.84 24.48
CA ARG A 216 14.40 -8.57 25.85
C ARG A 216 14.97 -7.16 25.97
N ARG A 217 15.71 -6.68 24.96
CA ARG A 217 16.24 -5.32 24.93
C ARG A 217 15.13 -4.26 24.83
N LEU A 218 14.12 -4.46 23.99
CA LEU A 218 12.98 -3.55 23.86
C LEU A 218 12.14 -3.50 25.15
N ARG A 219 11.87 -4.65 25.78
CA ARG A 219 11.20 -4.75 27.08
C ARG A 219 11.95 -3.99 28.18
N LYS A 220 13.28 -4.10 28.23
CA LYS A 220 14.12 -3.32 29.17
C LYS A 220 14.02 -1.80 28.97
N LEU A 221 13.63 -1.35 27.78
CA LEU A 221 13.44 0.07 27.46
C LEU A 221 11.98 0.49 27.57
N GLU A 222 11.10 -0.38 28.07
CA GLU A 222 9.64 -0.15 28.17
C GLU A 222 9.00 0.17 26.80
N ILE A 223 9.56 -0.38 25.71
CA ILE A 223 9.02 -0.25 24.36
C ILE A 223 8.23 -1.54 24.04
N GLU A 224 6.91 -1.41 23.91
CA GLU A 224 6.03 -2.50 23.48
C GLU A 224 6.30 -2.86 22.02
N SER A 225 6.39 -4.17 21.73
CA SER A 225 6.72 -4.63 20.38
C SER A 225 5.48 -4.72 19.48
N GLY A 226 4.28 -4.92 20.05
CA GLY A 226 3.01 -4.94 19.33
C GLY A 226 2.78 -6.20 18.49
N PHE A 227 3.53 -7.28 18.74
CA PHE A 227 3.36 -8.58 18.08
C PHE A 227 2.43 -9.44 18.93
N GLY A 228 1.45 -10.12 18.32
CA GLY A 228 0.57 -11.06 19.05
C GLY A 228 1.31 -12.35 19.43
N GLY A 229 0.97 -12.91 20.59
CA GLY A 229 1.63 -14.10 21.18
C GLY A 229 2.86 -13.74 22.03
N GLU A 230 2.81 -12.62 22.74
CA GLU A 230 3.92 -12.10 23.56
C GLU A 230 4.04 -12.77 24.94
N ASP A 231 3.00 -13.46 25.42
CA ASP A 231 2.87 -13.88 26.83
C ASP A 231 2.85 -15.41 27.08
N GLU A 232 2.84 -16.27 26.05
CA GLU A 232 2.61 -17.72 26.25
C GLU A 232 3.87 -18.59 26.30
N ASP A 233 5.06 -18.11 25.89
CA ASP A 233 6.21 -19.00 25.61
C ASP A 233 7.47 -18.80 26.51
N ASP A 234 7.54 -17.80 27.39
CA ASP A 234 8.79 -17.48 28.11
C ASP A 234 8.90 -18.12 29.52
N ASP A 235 7.86 -18.75 30.08
CA ASP A 235 7.87 -19.27 31.47
C ASP A 235 8.24 -20.77 31.60
N GLU A 236 8.40 -21.53 30.51
CA GLU A 236 8.58 -23.01 30.59
C GLU A 236 9.94 -23.57 30.13
N GLU A 237 10.89 -22.79 29.58
CA GLU A 237 12.14 -23.34 28.98
C GLU A 237 13.44 -23.11 29.79
N GLU A 238 13.39 -22.83 31.10
CA GLU A 238 14.57 -22.93 31.97
C GLU A 238 14.44 -24.13 32.93
N GLU A 239 14.97 -25.30 32.52
CA GLU A 239 15.62 -26.35 33.34
C GLU A 239 15.48 -27.77 32.73
N GLU A 240 16.23 -28.09 31.67
CA GLU A 240 16.71 -29.47 31.47
C GLU A 240 18.15 -29.45 30.91
N GLU A 241 19.13 -29.37 31.81
CA GLU A 241 20.52 -29.75 31.49
C GLU A 241 20.57 -31.27 31.28
N PHE A 242 20.69 -31.70 30.02
CA PHE A 242 20.90 -33.10 29.67
C PHE A 242 22.35 -33.51 30.00
N GLU A 243 22.54 -34.26 31.09
CA GLU A 243 23.82 -34.86 31.45
C GLU A 243 24.34 -35.76 30.32
N GLY A 244 25.54 -35.45 29.83
CA GLY A 244 26.19 -36.16 28.73
C GLY A 244 26.57 -37.60 29.08
N VAL A 245 26.05 -38.56 28.32
CA VAL A 245 26.48 -39.96 28.37
C VAL A 245 27.83 -40.12 27.66
N ASP A 246 28.81 -40.59 28.44
CA ASP A 246 30.20 -40.90 28.09
C ASP A 246 30.31 -41.88 26.91
N GLY A 247 30.94 -41.43 25.82
CA GLY A 247 31.14 -42.19 24.58
C GLY A 247 32.60 -42.57 24.37
N ARG A 248 33.10 -43.56 25.13
CA ARG A 248 34.38 -44.22 24.83
C ARG A 248 34.30 -44.97 23.50
N LEU A 249 35.03 -44.47 22.50
CA LEU A 249 35.34 -45.18 21.25
C LEU A 249 36.14 -46.46 21.54
N MET A 250 35.60 -47.62 21.12
CA MET A 250 36.38 -48.86 20.95
C MET A 250 36.91 -48.93 19.50
N PRO A 251 38.16 -49.39 19.27
CA PRO A 251 38.70 -49.56 17.93
C PRO A 251 38.26 -50.91 17.34
N MET A 252 37.80 -50.90 16.10
CA MET A 252 37.69 -52.10 15.26
C MET A 252 38.99 -52.25 14.48
N GLY A 253 39.56 -53.46 14.53
CA GLY A 253 40.80 -53.84 13.84
C GLY A 253 40.66 -54.13 12.36
#